data_AF-A0A3D2FZQ1-F1
#
_entry.id   AF-A0A3D2FZQ1-F1
#
_cell.length_a   1.000
_cell.length_b   1.000
_cell.length_c   1.000
_cell.angle_alpha   90.00
_cell.angle_beta   90.00
_cell.angle_gamma   90.00
#
_symmetry.space_group_name_H-M   'P 1'
#
loop_
_entity.id
_entity.type
_entity.pdbx_description
1 polymer ?
#
loop_
_entity_poly.entity_id
_entity_poly.type
_entity_poly.pdbx_seq_one_letter_code
_entity_poly.pdbx_strand_id
1 'polypeptide(L)' 'KVQPGSIVLFHNAGLHTPEALPSIIEYLLAEGYTVVPISEILLTGDTYIDHTGRQHAASA' A
#
# COMPACT_ATOMS: atom_id res chain seq x y z
N LYS A 1 -5.16 11.05 -1.48
CA LYS A 1 -3.76 11.13 -1.96
C LYS A 1 -2.98 10.02 -1.29
N VAL A 2 -1.97 9.44 -1.95
CA VAL A 2 -1.08 8.49 -1.28
C VAL A 2 -0.26 9.19 -0.21
N GLN A 3 0.12 8.44 0.81
CA GLN A 3 1.00 8.83 1.91
C GLN A 3 1.99 7.68 2.19
N PRO A 4 3.12 7.91 2.88
CA PRO A 4 4.02 6.83 3.28
C PRO A 4 3.26 5.69 3.98
N GLY A 5 3.47 4.45 3.53
CA GLY A 5 2.76 3.26 4.04
C GLY A 5 1.38 3.00 3.44
N SER A 6 0.96 3.72 2.39
CA SER A 6 -0.31 3.44 1.71
C SER A 6 -0.28 2.08 1.01
N ILE A 7 -1.34 1.29 1.19
CA ILE A 7 -1.61 0.08 0.41
C ILE A 7 -2.56 0.48 -0.73
N VAL A 8 -2.14 0.29 -1.98
CA VAL A 8 -2.92 0.67 -3.16
C VAL A 8 -3.54 -0.58 -3.78
N LEU A 9 -4.88 -0.62 -3.82
CA LEU A 9 -5.64 -1.75 -4.34
C LEU A 9 -5.88 -1.59 -5.85
N PHE A 10 -5.53 -2.62 -6.63
CA PHE A 10 -5.89 -2.77 -8.03
C PHE A 10 -6.65 -4.08 -8.26
N HIS A 11 -7.58 -4.08 -9.21
CA HIS A 11 -8.22 -5.30 -9.68
C HIS A 11 -7.48 -5.81 -10.90
N ASN A 12 -7.02 -7.07 -10.87
CA ASN A 12 -6.27 -7.68 -11.98
C ASN A 12 -7.11 -7.90 -13.26
N ALA A 13 -8.43 -7.83 -13.16
CA ALA A 13 -9.37 -7.92 -14.28
C ALA A 13 -9.94 -6.55 -14.70
N GLY A 14 -9.38 -5.44 -14.20
CA GLY A 14 -9.81 -4.10 -14.62
C GLY A 14 -9.41 -3.85 -16.07
N LEU A 15 -10.37 -3.54 -16.94
CA LEU A 15 -10.17 -3.36 -18.39
C LEU A 15 -9.05 -2.37 -18.74
N HIS A 16 -8.88 -1.31 -17.94
CA HIS A 16 -7.89 -0.26 -18.16
C HIS A 16 -6.70 -0.32 -17.18
N THR A 17 -6.67 -1.32 -16.30
CA THR A 17 -5.63 -1.45 -15.28
C THR A 17 -4.26 -1.78 -15.89
N PRO A 18 -4.14 -2.73 -16.84
CA PRO A 18 -2.86 -3.02 -17.48
C PRO A 18 -2.22 -1.80 -18.14
N GLU A 19 -3.01 -0.94 -18.78
CA GLU A 19 -2.54 0.24 -19.50
C GLU A 19 -2.17 1.39 -18.56
N ALA A 20 -2.91 1.57 -17.46
CA ALA A 20 -2.65 2.63 -16.49
C ALA A 20 -1.46 2.33 -15.56
N LEU A 21 -1.25 1.05 -15.21
CA LEU A 21 -0.32 0.64 -14.17
C LEU A 21 1.13 1.13 -14.36
N PRO A 22 1.74 1.06 -15.57
CA PRO A 22 3.09 1.57 -15.78
C PRO A 22 3.24 3.05 -15.40
N SER A 23 2.34 3.91 -15.88
CA SER A 23 2.38 5.35 -15.59
C SER A 23 2.19 5.68 -14.10
N ILE A 24 1.36 4.89 -13.40
CA ILE A 24 1.16 5.04 -11.96
C ILE A 24 2.46 4.69 -11.21
N ILE A 25 3.10 3.58 -11.58
CA ILE A 25 4.36 3.14 -10.96
C ILE A 25 5.46 4.19 -11.21
N GLU A 26 5.61 4.65 -12.46
CA GLU A 26 6.59 5.67 -12.82
C GLU A 26 6.41 6.96 -12.03
N TYR A 27 5.16 7.45 -11.91
CA TYR A 27 4.85 8.64 -11.12
C TYR A 27 5.23 8.46 -9.65
N LEU A 28 4.87 7.32 -9.03
CA LEU A 28 5.19 7.07 -7.61
C LEU A 28 6.70 6.97 -7.36
N LEU A 29 7.45 6.33 -8.26
CA LEU A 29 8.91 6.26 -8.16
C LEU A 29 9.55 7.65 -8.31
N ALA A 30 9.05 8.49 -9.23
CA ALA A 30 9.52 9.86 -9.41
C ALA A 30 9.25 10.76 -8.19
N GLU A 31 8.16 10.53 -7.47
CA GLU A 31 7.83 11.21 -6.21
C GLU A 31 8.62 10.68 -5.00
N GLY A 32 9.53 9.72 -5.19
CA GLY A 32 10.41 9.20 -4.15
C GLY A 32 9.82 8.06 -3.31
N TYR A 33 8.71 7.46 -3.74
CA TYR A 33 8.19 6.26 -3.10
C TYR A 33 8.97 5.01 -3.52
N THR A 34 9.00 4.02 -2.63
CA THR A 34 9.44 2.65 -2.96
C THR A 34 8.23 1.73 -2.97
N VAL A 35 8.08 0.92 -4.01
CA VAL A 35 7.05 -0.12 -4.09
C VAL A 35 7.62 -1.40 -3.48
N VAL A 36 6.99 -1.86 -2.40
CA VAL A 36 7.42 -3.04 -1.65
C VAL A 36 6.27 -4.04 -1.49
N PRO A 37 6.55 -5.34 -1.31
CA PRO A 37 5.57 -6.30 -0.85
C PRO A 37 4.93 -5.89 0.47
N ILE A 38 3.66 -6.25 0.66
CA ILE A 38 2.90 -5.92 1.88
C ILE A 38 3.62 -6.39 3.17
N SER A 39 4.32 -7.52 3.12
CA SER A 39 5.06 -8.07 4.26
C SER A 39 6.15 -7.14 4.80
N GLU A 40 6.67 -6.21 4.00
CA GLU A 40 7.71 -5.27 4.43
C GLU A 40 7.14 -4.06 5.20
N ILE A 41 5.83 -3.83 5.16
CA ILE A 41 5.18 -2.70 5.83
C ILE A 41 4.29 -3.09 7.02
N LEU A 42 3.98 -4.38 7.19
CA LEU A 42 3.16 -4.85 8.30
C LEU A 42 3.92 -4.71 9.63
N LEU A 43 3.21 -4.27 10.68
CA LEU A 43 3.76 -4.26 12.03
C LEU A 43 3.96 -5.68 12.53
N THR A 44 5.08 -5.92 13.21
CA THR A 44 5.41 -7.20 13.84
C THR A 44 5.15 -7.15 15.35
N GLY A 45 4.98 -8.32 15.98
CA GLY A 45 4.71 -8.44 17.41
C GLY A 45 3.21 -8.36 17.73
N ASP A 46 2.89 -7.96 18.95
CA ASP A 46 1.50 -7.85 19.38
C ASP A 46 0.83 -6.66 18.68
N THR A 47 -0.21 -6.95 17.89
CA THR A 47 -0.93 -5.95 17.11
C THR A 47 -2.43 -6.20 17.15
N TYR A 48 -3.22 -5.17 16.88
CA TYR A 48 -4.67 -5.29 16.66
C TYR A 48 -5.08 -4.49 15.42
N ILE A 49 -6.23 -4.84 14.85
CA ILE A 49 -6.83 -4.12 13.71
C ILE A 49 -8.06 -3.38 14.23
N ASP A 50 -8.12 -2.08 13.97
CA ASP A 50 -9.29 -1.28 14.34
C ASP A 50 -10.47 -1.49 13.37
N HIS A 51 -11.62 -0.88 13.69
CA HIS A 51 -12.82 -0.97 12.86
C HIS A 51 -12.67 -0.36 11.46
N THR A 52 -11.62 0.43 11.20
CA THR A 52 -11.30 0.99 9.88
C THR A 52 -10.40 0.07 9.06
N GLY A 53 -9.96 -1.06 9.62
CA GLY A 53 -9.02 -1.98 8.98
C GLY A 53 -7.56 -1.58 9.14
N ARG A 54 -7.24 -0.62 10.02
CA ARG A 54 -5.85 -0.19 10.25
C ARG A 54 -5.19 -1.03 11.33
N GLN A 55 -3.97 -1.51 11.06
CA GLN A 55 -3.15 -2.20 12.04
C GLN A 55 -2.50 -1.20 13.01
N HIS A 56 -2.52 -1.52 14.30
CA HIS A 56 -1.88 -0.78 15.39
C HIS A 56 -1.05 -1.72 16.26
N ALA A 57 0.02 -1.22 16.87
CA ALA A 57 0.73 -1.95 17.92
C ALA A 57 -0.19 -2.10 19.14
N ALA A 58 -0.20 -3.27 19.79
CA ALA A 58 -1.04 -3.55 20.95
C ALA A 58 -0.61 -2.80 22.22
N SER A 59 0.57 -2.18 22.20
CA SER A 59 1.09 -1.31 23.26
C SER A 59 1.97 -0.21 22.68
N ALA A 60 1.80 1.01 23.18
CA ALA A 60 2.80 2.08 23.16
C ALA A 60 3.34 2.26 24.58
#